data_AF-A0A1Y3B2F9-F1
#
_entry.id   AF-A0A1Y3B2F9-F1
#
_cell.length_a   1.000
_cell.length_b   1.000
_cell.length_c   1.000
_cell.angle_alpha   90.00
_cell.angle_beta   90.00
_cell.angle_gamma   90.00
#
_symmetry.space_group_name_H-M   'P 1'
#
loop_
_entity.id
_entity.type
_entity.pdbx_description
1 polymer ?
#
loop_
_entity_poly.entity_id
_entity_poly.type
_entity_poly.pdbx_seq_one_letter_code
_entity_poly.pdbx_strand_id
1 'polypeptide(L)'
;MHYCKMKEHFLLCHYQMVPCINSHYGCPYRLLRGQMSQHLIDQCPANVVHCSAEWNRMPLYSSEKSPTTQGGGFCSPHSLNINNLDVALALRDQRMLKQLWSASRQMKRIMRGRLSTHPAVPIK
;
A
#
# COMPACT_ATOMS: atom_id res chain seq x y z
N MET A 1 18.33 -23.72 32.68
CA MET A 1 16.96 -23.17 32.57
C MET A 1 16.00 -24.04 33.37
N HIS A 2 15.08 -23.48 34.15
CA HIS A 2 14.17 -24.29 34.99
C HIS A 2 13.07 -24.96 34.17
N TYR A 3 12.76 -26.21 34.52
CA TYR A 3 11.69 -26.99 33.87
C TYR A 3 10.34 -26.27 33.89
N CYS A 4 10.00 -25.60 35.00
CA CYS A 4 8.75 -24.85 35.14
C CYS A 4 8.61 -23.67 34.16
N LYS A 5 9.69 -23.24 33.50
CA LYS A 5 9.73 -22.14 32.52
C LYS A 5 9.91 -22.59 31.08
N MET A 6 9.92 -23.89 30.82
CA MET A 6 10.12 -24.44 29.48
C MET A 6 9.04 -23.97 28.49
N LYS A 7 7.79 -23.85 28.93
CA LYS A 7 6.69 -23.38 28.09
C LYS A 7 6.94 -21.95 27.60
N GLU A 8 7.31 -21.04 28.50
CA GLU A 8 7.61 -19.65 28.17
C GLU A 8 8.84 -19.52 27.27
N HIS A 9 9.82 -20.40 27.43
CA HIS A 9 10.96 -20.43 26.50
C HIS A 9 10.55 -20.77 25.08
N PHE A 10 9.71 -21.77 24.83
CA PHE A 10 9.30 -22.09 23.46
C PHE A 10 8.58 -20.92 22.78
N LEU A 11 7.91 -20.05 23.55
CA LEU A 11 7.29 -18.83 23.03
C LEU A 11 8.31 -17.77 22.58
N LEU A 12 9.52 -17.78 23.13
CA LEU A 12 10.56 -16.76 22.88
C LEU A 12 11.81 -17.34 22.18
N CYS A 13 11.93 -18.65 22.09
CA CYS A 13 13.12 -19.32 21.61
C CYS A 13 13.35 -18.99 20.13
N HIS A 14 14.56 -18.52 19.82
CA HIS A 14 15.00 -18.19 18.47
C HIS A 14 15.09 -19.43 17.58
N TYR A 15 15.34 -20.59 18.17
CA TYR A 15 15.44 -21.88 17.49
C TYR A 15 14.11 -22.62 17.41
N GLN A 16 13.01 -22.01 17.85
CA GLN A 16 11.69 -22.61 17.68
C GLN A 16 11.23 -22.48 16.23
N MET A 17 10.81 -23.60 15.63
CA MET A 17 10.15 -23.62 14.32
C MET A 17 8.73 -23.05 14.43
N VAL A 18 8.49 -21.93 13.74
CA VAL A 18 7.22 -21.20 13.75
C VAL A 18 6.76 -20.90 12.32
N PRO A 19 5.45 -20.76 12.06
CA PRO A 19 4.97 -20.28 10.76
C PRO A 19 5.44 -18.84 10.52
N CYS A 20 5.62 -18.47 9.26
CA CYS A 20 5.83 -17.07 8.88
C CYS A 20 4.70 -16.18 9.43
N ILE A 21 5.05 -14.96 9.86
CA ILE A 21 4.05 -13.97 10.32
C ILE A 21 3.01 -13.63 9.24
N ASN A 22 3.39 -13.77 7.96
CA ASN A 22 2.50 -13.56 6.82
C ASN A 22 1.83 -14.87 6.32
N SER A 23 1.79 -15.92 7.14
CA SER A 23 1.11 -17.18 6.78
C SER A 23 -0.38 -16.97 6.49
N HIS A 24 -1.04 -16.05 7.20
CA HIS A 24 -2.42 -15.66 6.91
C HIS A 24 -2.60 -14.94 5.56
N TYR A 25 -1.54 -14.36 5.01
CA TYR A 25 -1.52 -13.76 3.67
C TYR A 25 -1.04 -14.76 2.60
N GLY A 26 -0.93 -16.05 2.94
CA GLY A 26 -0.60 -17.12 2.01
C GLY A 26 0.87 -17.52 1.96
N CYS A 27 1.72 -17.06 2.90
CA CYS A 27 3.09 -17.56 2.96
C CYS A 27 3.12 -19.03 3.44
N PRO A 28 3.66 -19.99 2.66
CA PRO A 28 3.65 -21.41 3.02
C PRO A 28 4.79 -21.81 3.98
N TYR A 29 5.73 -20.89 4.28
CA TYR A 29 6.96 -21.24 4.98
C TYR A 29 6.80 -21.35 6.49
N ARG A 30 7.52 -22.34 7.06
CA ARG A 30 7.83 -22.46 8.49
C ARG A 30 9.34 -22.38 8.65
N LEU A 31 9.81 -21.65 9.65
CA LEU A 31 11.22 -21.32 9.83
C LEU A 31 11.55 -21.13 11.30
N LEU A 32 12.85 -21.09 11.63
CA LEU A 32 13.30 -20.72 12.96
C LEU A 32 12.92 -19.26 13.23
N ARG A 33 12.41 -18.97 14.43
CA ARG A 33 12.03 -17.61 14.82
C ARG A 33 13.15 -16.59 14.57
N GLY A 34 14.41 -16.96 14.80
CA GLY A 34 15.57 -16.12 14.55
C GLY A 34 15.84 -15.79 13.08
N GLN A 35 15.29 -16.55 12.14
CA GLN A 35 15.43 -16.33 10.69
C GLN A 35 14.28 -15.51 10.10
N MET A 36 13.31 -15.09 10.92
CA MET A 36 12.10 -14.40 10.46
C MET A 36 12.41 -13.13 9.66
N SER A 37 13.34 -12.31 10.14
CA SER A 37 13.71 -11.05 9.48
C SER A 37 14.30 -11.28 8.08
N GLN A 38 15.26 -12.20 7.97
CA GLN A 38 15.89 -12.53 6.68
C GLN A 38 14.86 -13.09 5.68
N HIS A 39 13.98 -13.99 6.15
CA HIS A 39 12.91 -14.49 5.32
C HIS A 39 11.99 -13.36 4.83
N LEU A 40 11.58 -12.44 5.71
CA LEU A 40 10.71 -11.32 5.32
C LEU A 40 11.34 -10.43 4.25
N ILE A 41 12.62 -10.10 4.36
CA ILE A 41 13.30 -9.18 3.43
C ILE A 41 13.53 -9.85 2.07
N ASP A 42 14.05 -11.09 2.06
CA ASP A 42 14.64 -11.67 0.85
C ASP A 42 13.79 -12.77 0.19
N GLN A 43 12.87 -13.40 0.92
CA GLN A 43 12.28 -14.68 0.50
C GLN A 43 10.76 -14.75 0.59
N CYS A 44 10.12 -13.91 1.42
CA CYS A 44 8.71 -14.06 1.74
C CYS A 44 7.84 -13.61 0.56
N PRO A 45 7.12 -14.54 -0.11
CA PRO A 45 6.29 -14.19 -1.25
C PRO A 45 5.05 -13.38 -0.85
N ALA A 46 4.68 -13.41 0.43
CA ALA A 46 3.57 -12.66 0.99
C ALA A 46 4.02 -11.40 1.73
N ASN A 47 5.25 -10.92 1.52
CA ASN A 47 5.69 -9.65 2.08
C ASN A 47 5.12 -8.49 1.24
N VAL A 48 3.92 -8.05 1.61
CA VAL A 48 3.26 -6.92 0.95
C VAL A 48 3.89 -5.62 1.45
N VAL A 49 4.66 -4.95 0.61
CA VAL A 49 5.13 -3.58 0.87
C VAL A 49 4.06 -2.62 0.32
N HIS A 50 3.36 -1.92 1.20
CA HIS A 50 2.51 -0.82 0.76
C HIS A 50 3.37 0.29 0.15
N CYS A 51 3.03 0.75 -1.06
CA CYS A 51 3.72 1.85 -1.70
C CYS A 51 3.45 3.15 -0.91
N SER A 52 4.44 3.66 -0.19
CA SER A 52 4.33 4.94 0.53
C SER A 52 4.11 6.13 -0.42
N ALA A 53 4.53 6.01 -1.69
CA ALA A 53 4.27 7.05 -2.70
C ALA A 53 2.77 7.18 -3.04
N GLU A 54 1.97 6.14 -2.82
CA GLU A 54 0.50 6.22 -2.96
C GLU A 54 -0.15 7.07 -1.87
N TRP A 55 0.48 7.17 -0.70
CA TRP A 55 -0.03 7.96 0.42
C TRP A 55 0.22 9.46 0.26
N ASN A 56 1.24 9.87 -0.50
CA ASN A 56 1.57 11.28 -0.75
C ASN A 56 0.75 11.95 -1.87
N ARG A 57 -0.41 11.38 -2.23
CA ARG A 57 -1.20 11.78 -3.41
C ARG A 57 -2.20 12.91 -3.21
N MET A 58 -2.29 13.50 -2.02
CA MET A 58 -3.24 14.60 -1.82
C MET A 58 -2.80 15.81 -2.66
N PRO A 59 -3.63 16.32 -3.58
CA PRO A 59 -3.32 17.56 -4.26
C PRO A 59 -3.11 18.64 -3.19
N LEU A 60 -1.93 19.26 -3.16
CA LEU A 60 -1.72 20.44 -2.34
C LEU A 60 -2.69 21.51 -2.85
N TYR A 61 -3.77 21.77 -2.12
CA TYR A 61 -4.62 22.92 -2.36
C TYR A 61 -3.80 24.16 -1.99
N SER A 62 -3.05 24.74 -2.94
CA SER A 62 -2.57 26.11 -2.79
C SER A 62 -3.73 27.04 -3.18
N SER A 63 -4.23 27.82 -2.22
CA SER A 63 -5.12 28.96 -2.49
C SER A 63 -4.42 30.06 -3.29
N GLU A 64 -3.10 29.95 -3.45
CA GLU A 64 -2.25 30.86 -4.18
C GLU A 64 -2.02 30.33 -5.59
N LYS A 65 -2.52 31.09 -6.57
CA LYS A 65 -2.17 30.95 -7.99
C LYS A 65 -0.75 31.48 -8.19
N SER A 66 0.26 30.84 -7.60
CA SER A 66 1.65 31.13 -7.94
C SER A 66 2.11 30.12 -9.01
N PRO A 67 2.64 30.57 -10.17
CA PRO A 67 3.14 29.66 -11.22
C PRO A 67 4.29 28.77 -10.75
N THR A 68 4.87 29.07 -9.58
CA THR A 68 6.12 28.49 -9.07
C THR A 68 5.92 27.32 -8.11
N THR A 69 4.68 26.99 -7.74
CA THR A 69 4.35 25.74 -7.00
C THR A 69 3.80 24.66 -7.93
N GLN A 70 4.04 24.78 -9.25
CA GLN A 70 4.07 23.62 -10.12
C GLN A 70 5.39 22.90 -9.86
N GLY A 71 5.36 21.95 -8.92
CA GLY A 71 6.47 21.03 -8.67
C GLY A 71 6.98 20.49 -10.00
N GLY A 72 8.20 20.92 -10.34
CA GLY A 72 8.78 20.71 -11.65
C GLY A 72 9.03 19.23 -11.96
N GLY A 73 8.80 18.92 -13.24
CA GLY A 73 9.24 17.71 -13.94
C GLY A 73 8.13 16.67 -14.04
N PHE A 74 7.45 16.41 -15.16
CA PHE A 74 7.82 16.56 -16.56
C PHE A 74 6.54 16.76 -17.40
N CYS A 75 6.35 17.94 -17.98
CA CYS A 75 5.62 18.03 -19.24
C CYS A 75 6.67 18.12 -20.36
N SER A 76 7.36 17.00 -20.61
CA SER A 76 8.05 16.84 -21.88
C SER A 76 6.99 16.60 -22.95
N PRO A 77 7.06 17.18 -24.16
CA PRO A 77 6.12 16.91 -25.26
C PRO A 77 6.13 15.45 -25.76
N HIS A 78 6.84 14.55 -25.08
CA HIS A 78 7.08 13.19 -25.49
C HIS A 78 6.02 12.27 -24.88
N SER A 79 5.20 11.66 -25.75
CA SER A 79 4.44 10.40 -25.56
C SER A 79 4.21 9.98 -24.10
N LEU A 80 2.97 10.10 -23.61
CA LEU A 80 2.52 9.62 -22.30
C LEU A 80 3.12 8.23 -21.99
N ASN A 81 4.20 8.20 -21.22
CA ASN A 81 4.81 6.96 -20.82
C ASN A 81 3.94 6.36 -19.73
N ILE A 82 3.09 5.41 -20.08
CA ILE A 82 2.17 4.74 -19.15
C ILE A 82 2.94 4.01 -18.04
N ASN A 83 4.23 3.71 -18.23
CA ASN A 83 5.08 3.11 -17.20
C ASN A 83 5.58 4.13 -16.17
N ASN A 84 5.41 5.44 -16.41
CA ASN A 84 5.60 6.44 -15.38
C ASN A 84 4.49 6.29 -14.33
N LEU A 85 4.89 6.16 -13.07
CA LEU A 85 3.99 5.90 -11.95
C LEU A 85 2.88 6.97 -11.89
N ASP A 86 3.20 8.25 -11.98
CA ASP A 86 2.21 9.33 -11.90
C ASP A 86 1.16 9.27 -13.01
N VAL A 87 1.60 8.95 -14.24
CA VAL A 87 0.70 8.76 -15.39
C VAL A 87 -0.22 7.55 -15.17
N ALA A 88 0.33 6.41 -14.76
CA ALA A 88 -0.44 5.19 -14.50
C ALA A 88 -1.54 5.41 -13.45
N LEU A 89 -1.20 6.18 -12.41
CA LEU A 89 -2.10 6.47 -11.30
C LEU A 89 -3.16 7.50 -11.67
N ALA A 90 -2.80 8.57 -12.39
CA ALA A 90 -3.76 9.53 -12.93
C ALA A 90 -4.80 8.85 -13.85
N LEU A 91 -4.36 7.90 -14.69
CA LEU A 91 -5.26 7.11 -15.54
C LEU A 91 -6.19 6.20 -14.72
N ARG A 92 -5.70 5.60 -13.63
CA ARG A 92 -6.54 4.83 -12.69
C ARG A 92 -7.60 5.72 -12.05
N ASP A 93 -7.22 6.88 -11.52
CA ASP A 93 -8.14 7.81 -10.89
C ASP A 93 -9.19 8.32 -11.88
N GLN A 94 -8.81 8.62 -13.13
CA GLN A 94 -9.74 9.00 -14.19
C GLN A 94 -10.77 7.89 -14.48
N ARG A 95 -10.35 6.62 -14.51
CA ARG A 95 -11.28 5.48 -14.67
C ARG A 95 -12.24 5.37 -13.49
N MET A 96 -11.74 5.53 -12.26
CA MET A 96 -12.57 5.50 -11.05
C MET A 96 -13.59 6.64 -11.04
N LEU A 97 -13.20 7.86 -11.43
CA LEU A 97 -14.12 9.00 -11.55
C LEU A 97 -15.21 8.75 -12.61
N LYS A 98 -14.85 8.19 -13.78
CA LYS A 98 -15.84 7.84 -14.80
C LYS A 98 -16.85 6.81 -14.30
N GLN A 99 -16.39 5.78 -13.59
CA GLN A 99 -17.25 4.78 -12.95
C GLN A 99 -18.12 5.40 -11.85
N LEU A 100 -17.56 6.29 -11.04
CA LEU A 100 -18.32 6.99 -10.00
C LEU A 100 -19.39 7.87 -10.63
N TRP A 101 -19.11 8.63 -11.69
CA TRP A 101 -20.10 9.49 -12.31
C TRP A 101 -21.28 8.69 -12.89
N SER A 102 -21.01 7.53 -13.50
CA SER A 102 -22.04 6.63 -14.02
C SER A 102 -22.74 5.78 -12.94
N ALA A 103 -22.19 5.66 -11.74
CA ALA A 103 -22.75 4.84 -10.67
C ALA A 103 -24.03 5.42 -10.05
N SER A 104 -24.86 4.53 -9.48
CA SER A 104 -26.08 4.90 -8.75
C SER A 104 -25.76 5.68 -7.46
N ARG A 105 -26.75 6.42 -6.94
CA ARG A 105 -26.61 7.20 -5.69
C ARG A 105 -26.23 6.32 -4.49
N GLN A 106 -26.74 5.08 -4.44
CA GLN A 106 -26.42 4.12 -3.38
C GLN A 106 -24.97 3.66 -3.45
N MET A 107 -24.48 3.31 -4.66
CA MET A 107 -23.09 2.92 -4.88
C MET A 107 -22.12 4.07 -4.52
N LYS A 108 -22.47 5.31 -4.92
CA LYS A 108 -21.72 6.52 -4.55
C LYS A 108 -21.58 6.69 -3.03
N ARG A 109 -22.62 6.37 -2.25
CA ARG A 109 -22.58 6.44 -0.77
C ARG A 109 -21.68 5.38 -0.15
N ILE A 110 -21.70 4.16 -0.68
CA ILE A 110 -20.85 3.05 -0.19
C ILE A 110 -19.37 3.37 -0.44
N MET A 111 -19.05 3.92 -1.60
CA MET A 111 -17.68 4.27 -2.01
C MET A 111 -17.11 5.48 -1.24
N ARG A 112 -17.93 6.33 -0.62
CA ARG A 112 -17.50 7.45 0.26
C ARG A 112 -17.07 6.99 1.67
N GLY A 113 -16.91 5.68 1.91
CA GLY A 113 -16.51 5.14 3.21
C GLY A 113 -15.07 5.51 3.61
N ARG A 114 -14.80 5.53 4.94
CA ARG A 114 -13.49 5.90 5.55
C ARG A 114 -12.29 5.09 5.06
N LEU A 115 -12.51 3.97 4.36
CA LEU A 115 -11.45 3.08 3.86
C LEU A 115 -11.04 3.38 2.41
N SER A 116 -11.81 4.19 1.66
CA SER A 116 -11.44 4.57 0.29
C SER A 116 -10.78 5.94 0.28
N THR A 117 -9.45 5.95 0.19
CA THR A 117 -8.66 7.18 -0.05
C THR A 117 -8.60 7.56 -1.54
N HIS A 118 -9.38 6.86 -2.38
CA HIS A 118 -9.35 6.96 -3.83
C HIS A 118 -10.75 7.19 -4.42
N PRO A 119 -10.87 7.90 -5.56
CA PRO A 119 -9.81 8.67 -6.22
C PRO A 119 -9.33 9.82 -5.32
N ALA A 120 -8.09 10.28 -5.50
CA ALA A 120 -7.50 11.38 -4.71
C ALA A 120 -8.10 12.77 -5.04
N VAL A 121 -9.32 12.78 -5.57
CA VAL A 121 -10.09 13.97 -5.94
C VAL A 121 -11.28 14.07 -4.99
N PRO A 122 -11.56 15.25 -4.42
CA PRO A 122 -12.74 15.47 -3.60
C PRO A 122 -14.02 15.12 -4.37
N ILE A 123 -14.72 14.07 -3.94
CA ILE A 123 -16.03 13.71 -4.50
C ILE A 123 -17.05 14.67 -3.87
N LYS A 124 -17.35 15.78 -4.55
CA LYS A 124 -18.50 16.65 -4.20
C LYS A 124 -19.80 15.83 -4.27
#